data_AF-A0A439RKZ2-F1
#
_entry.id   AF-A0A439RKZ2-F1
#
_cell.length_a   1.000
_cell.length_b   1.000
_cell.length_c   1.000
_cell.angle_alpha   90.00
_cell.angle_beta   90.00
_cell.angle_gamma   90.00
#
_symmetry.space_group_name_H-M   'P 1'
#
loop_
_entity.id
_entity.type
_entity.pdbx_description
1 polymer ?
#
loop_
_entity_poly.entity_id
_entity_poly.type
_entity_poly.pdbx_seq_one_letter_code
_entity_poly.pdbx_strand_id
1 'polypeptide(L)' 'MCRPQAPSEELTDYYAGLDVSLEQSSVCVVVSSGKIVRETKVASEPEHRCSILPSCCRHGM' A
#
# COMPACT_ATOMS: atom_id res chain seq x y z
N MET A 1 13.06 -4.71 -22.33
CA MET A 1 13.71 -4.01 -21.21
C MET A 1 13.28 -2.55 -21.27
N CYS A 2 12.35 -2.13 -20.42
CA CYS A 2 11.94 -0.72 -20.38
C CYS A 2 13.11 0.10 -19.83
N ARG A 3 13.62 1.07 -20.62
CA ARG A 3 14.54 2.09 -20.13
C ARG A 3 13.70 3.20 -19.48
N PRO A 4 13.75 3.39 -18.15
CA PRO A 4 13.20 4.60 -17.57
C PRO A 4 14.10 5.77 -17.98
N GLN A 5 13.54 6.68 -18.77
CA GLN A 5 14.17 7.94 -19.12
C GLN A 5 14.00 8.85 -17.90
N ALA A 6 15.10 9.15 -17.20
CA ALA A 6 15.07 10.01 -16.02
C ALA A 6 14.68 11.44 -16.43
N PRO A 7 13.68 12.06 -15.78
CA PRO A 7 13.50 13.49 -15.87
C PRO A 7 14.64 14.19 -15.10
N SER A 8 15.23 15.22 -15.72
CA SER A 8 15.84 16.34 -14.97
C SER A 8 14.78 16.94 -14.04
N GLU A 9 15.18 17.72 -13.04
CA GLU A 9 14.36 18.36 -11.97
C GLU A 9 14.47 17.60 -10.63
N GLU A 10 15.06 18.27 -9.62
CA GLU A 10 15.20 17.94 -8.18
C GLU A 10 14.85 16.52 -7.72
N LEU A 11 15.83 15.79 -7.15
CA LEU A 11 15.66 14.47 -6.53
C LEU A 11 14.69 14.54 -5.33
N THR A 12 13.39 14.59 -5.62
CA THR A 12 12.34 14.52 -4.61
C THR A 12 12.10 13.05 -4.31
N ASP A 13 12.64 12.58 -3.18
CA ASP A 13 12.33 11.23 -2.73
C ASP A 13 10.82 11.10 -2.45
N TYR A 14 10.21 10.09 -3.04
CA TYR A 14 8.84 9.68 -2.78
C TYR A 14 8.87 8.41 -1.94
N TYR A 15 8.12 8.42 -0.84
CA TYR A 15 7.90 7.24 -0.01
C TYR A 15 6.43 6.85 -0.09
N ALA A 16 6.17 5.56 -0.06
CA ALA A 16 4.81 5.02 0.01
C ALA A 16 4.63 4.29 1.34
N GLY A 17 3.64 4.70 2.13
CA GLY A 17 3.12 3.95 3.26
C GLY A 17 2.00 3.04 2.81
N LEU A 18 2.05 1.78 3.23
CA LEU A 18 1.01 0.79 3.02
C LEU A 18 0.48 0.40 4.40
N ASP A 19 -0.74 0.82 4.70
CA ASP A 19 -1.44 0.46 5.93
C ASP A 19 -2.55 -0.54 5.58
N VAL A 20 -2.50 -1.71 6.22
CA VAL A 20 -3.38 -2.83 5.91
C VAL A 20 -4.10 -3.25 7.18
N SER A 21 -5.41 -3.00 7.23
CA SER A 21 -6.30 -3.49 8.27
C SER A 21 -7.25 -4.57 7.73
N LEU A 22 -8.02 -5.21 8.63
CA LEU A 22 -9.00 -6.24 8.23
C LEU A 22 -10.16 -5.64 7.42
N GLU A 23 -10.60 -4.43 7.77
CA GLU A 23 -11.72 -3.75 7.13
C GLU A 23 -11.28 -2.89 5.94
N GLN A 24 -10.04 -2.38 5.95
CA GLN A 24 -9.61 -1.41 4.97
C GLN A 24 -8.11 -1.42 4.73
N SER A 25 -7.70 -1.30 3.47
CA SER A 25 -6.30 -1.07 3.09
C SER A 25 -6.17 0.36 2.58
N SER A 26 -5.14 1.07 3.04
CA SER A 26 -4.84 2.42 2.60
C SER A 26 -3.40 2.53 2.10
N VAL A 27 -3.21 3.37 1.09
CA VAL A 27 -1.90 3.68 0.53
C VAL A 27 -1.74 5.19 0.59
N CYS A 28 -0.67 5.65 1.25
CA CYS A 28 -0.29 7.05 1.32
C CYS A 28 1.05 7.27 0.63
N VAL A 29 1.14 8.29 -0.21
CA VAL A 29 2.38 8.71 -0.86
C VAL A 29 2.82 10.00 -0.20
N VAL A 30 4.04 10.01 0.34
CA VAL A 30 4.65 11.18 0.97
C VAL A 30 5.91 11.58 0.22
N VAL A 31 6.19 12.87 0.19
CA VAL A 31 7.46 13.41 -0.31
C VAL A 31 8.47 13.55 0.83
N SER A 32 9.75 13.68 0.48
CA SER A 32 10.86 13.91 1.42
C SER A 32 10.63 15.03 2.45
N SER A 33 9.81 16.03 2.12
CA SER A 33 9.39 17.08 3.07
C SER A 33 8.41 16.61 4.16
N GLY A 34 8.03 15.33 4.18
CA GLY A 34 7.07 14.75 5.13
C GLY A 34 5.60 15.07 4.80
N LYS A 35 5.31 15.68 3.65
CA LYS A 35 3.94 16.00 3.22
C LYS A 35 3.32 14.84 2.46
N ILE A 36 2.06 14.53 2.77
CA ILE A 36 1.25 13.57 2.02
C ILE A 36 0.81 14.22 0.70
N VAL A 37 1.17 13.59 -0.41
CA VAL A 37 0.82 14.01 -1.77
C VAL A 37 -0.50 13.37 -2.20
N ARG A 38 -0.71 12.10 -1.86
CA ARG A 38 -1.94 11.37 -2.15
C ARG A 38 -2.18 10.30 -1.11
N GLU A 39 -3.44 10.12 -0.75
CA GLU A 39 -3.91 9.00 0.03
C GLU A 39 -5.10 8.37 -0.68
N THR A 40 -5.11 7.05 -0.78
CA THR A 40 -6.28 6.31 -1.26
C THR A 40 -6.60 5.20 -0.28
N LYS A 41 -7.88 4.98 -0.07
CA LYS A 41 -8.40 4.03 0.90
C LYS A 41 -9.40 3.12 0.21
N VAL A 42 -9.14 1.82 0.26
CA VAL A 42 -9.93 0.79 -0.40
C VAL A 42 -10.48 -0.14 0.67
N ALA A 43 -11.80 -0.31 0.71
CA ALA A 43 -12.45 -1.34 1.53
C ALA A 43 -11.82 -2.68 1.19
N SER A 44 -11.27 -3.35 2.19
CA SER A 44 -10.79 -4.71 2.01
C SER A 44 -12.01 -5.60 2.20
N GLU A 45 -12.55 -6.18 1.13
CA GLU A 45 -13.60 -7.18 1.25
C GLU A 45 -13.03 -8.36 2.08
N PRO A 46 -13.53 -8.57 3.31
CA PRO A 46 -12.93 -9.54 4.23
C PRO A 46 -13.10 -10.98 3.72
N GLU A 47 -14.18 -11.28 2.98
CA GLU A 47 -14.40 -12.58 2.32
C GLU A 47 -13.31 -12.97 1.32
N HIS A 48 -12.65 -11.99 0.70
CA HIS A 48 -11.60 -12.23 -0.29
C HIS A 48 -10.21 -12.46 0.32
N ARG A 49 -9.98 -12.03 1.58
CA ARG A 49 -8.69 -12.25 2.27
C ARG A 49 -8.61 -13.62 2.95
N CYS A 50 -9.72 -14.12 3.49
CA CYS A 50 -9.76 -15.46 4.09
C CYS A 50 -9.63 -16.59 3.06
N SER A 51 -10.16 -16.40 1.85
CA SER A 51 -10.10 -17.42 0.79
C SER A 51 -8.69 -17.61 0.20
N ILE A 52 -7.84 -16.58 0.26
CA ILE A 52 -6.49 -16.63 -0.31
C ILE A 52 -5.43 -17.19 0.65
N LEU A 53 -5.74 -17.22 1.95
CA LEU A 53 -4.87 -17.76 3.01
C LEU A 53 -5.54 -18.97 3.69
N PRO A 54 -5.52 -20.17 3.06
CA PRO A 54 -6.16 -21.38 3.60
C PRO A 54 -5.61 -21.84 4.96
N SER A 55 -4.53 -21.23 5.46
CA SER A 55 -3.89 -21.55 6.74
C SER A 55 -4.36 -20.72 7.94
N CYS A 56 -5.17 -19.66 7.75
CA CYS A 56 -5.49 -18.73 8.84
C CYS A 56 -6.55 -19.27 9.84
N CYS A 57 -7.27 -20.34 9.50
CA CYS A 57 -8.28 -20.96 10.37
C CYS A 57 -7.71 -21.90 11.46
N ARG A 58 -6.40 -21.92 11.70
CA ARG A 58 -5.84 -22.68 12.84
C ARG A 58 -5.84 -21.84 14.13
N HIS A 59 -6.99 -21.28 14.50
CA HIS A 59 -7.30 -21.05 15.92
C HIS A 59 -8.07 -22.28 16.39
N GLY A 60 -7.31 -23.31 16.77
CA GLY A 60 -7.81 -24.37 17.62
C GLY A 60 -8.12 -23.79 19.00
N MET A 61 -9.19 -24.31 19.58
CA MET A 61 -9.66 -24.08 20.95
C MET A 61 -8.55 -24.09 22.00
#